data_AF-A0A9D2IFP5-F1
#
_entry.id   AF-A0A9D2IFP5-F1
#
_cell.length_a   1.000
_cell.length_b   1.000
_cell.length_c   1.000
_cell.angle_alpha   90.00
_cell.angle_beta   90.00
_cell.angle_gamma   90.00
#
_symmetry.space_group_name_H-M   'P 1'
#
loop_
_entity.id
_entity.type
_entity.pdbx_description
1 polymer ?
#
loop_
_entity_poly.entity_id
_entity_poly.type
_entity_poly.pdbx_seq_one_letter_code
_entity_poly.pdbx_strand_id
1 'polypeptide(L)'
;DEMIAKGNKHVCHFDTIHEVCEYMGINEETLKKTIAKYNHAAEIGYDEDFHTAPKYIRPVREESGQIYCYRIMPGGYDTLGGIIIDENANVVDENNIPIEGLYAAGDMTVGSLYGDAPSNAGGTVYGSMPIGLLAGDMAAAYVKGGK
;
A
#
# COMPACT_ATOMS: atom_id res chain seq x y z
N ASP A 1 1.97 25.41 -13.06
CA ASP A 1 1.16 24.18 -13.09
C ASP A 1 -0.30 24.54 -12.79
N GLU A 2 -1.25 24.07 -13.59
CA GLU A 2 -2.69 24.40 -13.43
C GLU A 2 -3.26 23.90 -12.10
N MET A 3 -2.80 22.74 -11.60
CA MET A 3 -3.31 22.15 -10.37
C MET A 3 -2.79 22.89 -9.15
N ILE A 4 -1.52 23.31 -9.17
CA ILE A 4 -0.94 24.19 -8.14
C ILE A 4 -1.67 25.54 -8.12
N ALA A 5 -1.97 26.11 -9.28
CA ALA A 5 -2.73 27.37 -9.39
C ALA A 5 -4.16 27.25 -8.82
N LYS A 6 -4.75 26.05 -8.85
CA LYS A 6 -6.04 25.72 -8.23
C LYS A 6 -5.93 25.40 -6.73
N GLY A 7 -4.74 25.51 -6.13
CA GLY A 7 -4.50 25.27 -4.70
C GLY A 7 -4.34 23.80 -4.32
N ASN A 8 -4.06 22.90 -5.28
CA ASN A 8 -3.79 21.50 -4.97
C ASN A 8 -2.50 21.36 -4.15
N LYS A 9 -2.62 20.88 -2.91
CA LYS A 9 -1.49 20.60 -2.01
C LYS A 9 -1.17 19.11 -1.88
N HIS A 10 -1.80 18.24 -2.67
CA HIS A 10 -1.52 16.79 -2.66
C HIS A 10 -0.25 16.45 -3.42
N VAL A 11 -0.04 17.12 -4.56
CA VAL A 11 1.16 17.00 -5.38
C VAL A 11 1.51 18.41 -5.86
N CYS A 12 2.72 18.87 -5.55
CA CYS A 12 3.25 20.13 -6.05
C CYS A 12 4.74 20.02 -6.35
N HIS A 13 5.23 20.93 -7.18
CA HIS A 13 6.64 21.04 -7.53
C HIS A 13 7.06 22.49 -7.68
N PHE A 14 8.29 22.80 -7.30
CA PHE A 14 8.90 24.11 -7.37
C PHE A 14 10.40 23.99 -7.61
N ASP A 15 11.05 25.10 -7.96
CA ASP A 15 12.49 25.11 -8.25
C ASP A 15 13.32 25.21 -6.96
N THR A 16 12.72 25.72 -5.88
CA THR A 16 13.41 25.93 -4.60
C THR A 16 12.66 25.34 -3.40
N ILE A 17 13.42 25.01 -2.35
CA ILE A 17 12.91 24.57 -1.05
C ILE A 17 12.04 25.68 -0.43
N HIS A 18 12.43 26.95 -0.63
CA HIS A 18 11.69 28.09 -0.12
C HIS A 18 10.25 28.13 -0.68
N GLU A 19 10.09 28.00 -2.00
CA GLU A 19 8.76 27.98 -2.64
C GLU A 19 7.91 26.79 -2.17
N VAL A 20 8.51 25.60 -2.01
CA VAL A 20 7.84 24.44 -1.41
C VAL A 20 7.33 24.78 -0.01
N CYS A 21 8.19 25.38 0.83
CA CYS A 21 7.86 25.74 2.21
C CYS A 21 6.74 26.76 2.29
N GLU A 22 6.80 27.83 1.50
CA GLU A 22 5.75 28.86 1.45
C GLU A 22 4.41 28.26 1.01
N TYR A 23 4.40 27.48 -0.07
CA TYR A 23 3.17 26.92 -0.61
C TYR A 23 2.54 25.89 0.34
N MET A 24 3.37 25.01 0.91
CA MET A 24 2.91 23.91 1.77
C MET A 24 2.71 24.32 3.22
N GLY A 25 3.21 25.48 3.65
CA GLY A 25 3.20 25.92 5.04
C GLY A 25 4.14 25.10 5.93
N ILE A 26 5.29 24.68 5.39
CA ILE A 26 6.32 23.90 6.11
C ILE A 26 7.38 24.85 6.65
N ASN A 27 7.85 24.63 7.88
CA ASN A 27 8.94 25.42 8.45
C ASN A 27 10.25 25.17 7.68
N GLU A 28 10.76 26.20 7.01
CA GLU A 28 11.92 26.12 6.11
C GLU A 28 13.21 25.74 6.83
N GLU A 29 13.46 26.30 8.02
CA GLU A 29 14.67 26.01 8.78
C GLU A 29 14.73 24.53 9.18
N THR A 30 13.58 23.98 9.62
CA THR A 30 13.47 22.57 10.00
C THR A 30 13.64 21.67 8.78
N LEU A 31 12.97 21.99 7.66
CA LEU A 31 13.08 21.19 6.43
C LEU A 31 14.51 21.17 5.88
N LYS A 32 15.19 22.32 5.85
CA LYS A 32 16.59 22.40 5.42
C LYS A 32 17.52 21.56 6.28
N LYS A 33 17.32 21.54 7.61
CA LYS A 33 18.07 20.65 8.51
C LYS A 33 17.81 19.17 8.22
N THR A 34 16.56 18.79 7.97
CA THR A 34 16.20 17.41 7.58
C THR A 34 16.85 17.01 6.26
N ILE A 35 16.77 17.86 5.23
CA ILE A 35 17.40 17.61 3.92
C ILE A 35 18.92 17.49 4.06
N ALA A 36 19.56 18.36 4.86
CA ALA A 36 21.00 18.29 5.08
C ALA A 36 21.43 16.95 5.72
N LYS A 37 20.71 16.49 6.75
CA LYS A 37 20.95 15.17 7.37
C LYS A 37 20.75 14.02 6.38
N TYR A 38 19.65 14.05 5.63
CA TYR A 38 19.31 13.01 4.66
C TYR A 38 20.34 12.93 3.51
N ASN A 39 20.80 14.08 3.02
CA ASN A 39 21.86 14.15 2.01
C ASN A 39 23.19 13.65 2.56
N HIS A 40 23.53 13.99 3.81
CA HIS A 40 24.74 13.48 4.46
C HIS A 40 24.70 11.96 4.63
N ALA A 41 23.55 11.40 5.05
CA ALA A 41 23.34 9.95 5.13
C ALA A 41 23.58 9.25 3.78
N ALA A 42 23.16 9.88 2.68
CA ALA A 42 23.43 9.40 1.33
C ALA A 42 24.93 9.40 0.99
N GLU A 43 25.66 10.45 1.41
CA GLU A 43 27.10 10.62 1.16
C GLU A 43 27.94 9.58 1.93
N ILE A 44 27.62 9.35 3.20
CA ILE A 44 28.36 8.39 4.05
C ILE A 44 27.87 6.94 3.89
N GLY A 45 26.72 6.75 3.24
CA GLY A 45 26.12 5.43 3.06
C GLY A 45 25.55 4.83 4.35
N TYR A 46 25.07 5.67 5.26
CA TYR A 46 24.45 5.25 6.52
C TYR A 46 23.45 6.29 7.01
N ASP A 47 22.21 5.86 7.25
CA ASP A 47 21.15 6.65 7.85
C ASP A 47 21.03 6.29 9.33
N GLU A 48 21.45 7.20 10.20
CA GLU A 48 21.40 6.99 11.65
C GLU A 48 19.98 7.09 12.21
N ASP A 49 19.11 7.89 11.59
CA ASP A 49 17.78 8.18 12.11
C ASP A 49 16.81 7.02 11.85
N PHE A 50 16.86 6.41 10.67
CA PHE A 50 15.92 5.35 10.26
C PHE A 50 16.57 4.07 9.72
N HIS A 51 17.90 4.02 9.62
CA HIS A 51 18.64 2.86 9.08
C HIS A 51 18.20 2.47 7.66
N THR A 52 17.73 3.45 6.88
CA THR A 52 17.37 3.27 5.49
C THR A 52 18.57 2.73 4.71
N ALA A 53 18.37 1.65 3.94
CA ALA A 53 19.44 1.10 3.12
C ALA A 53 19.92 2.17 2.10
N PRO A 54 21.25 2.39 1.96
CA PRO A 54 21.78 3.50 1.14
C PRO A 54 21.28 3.51 -0.31
N LYS A 55 21.03 2.33 -0.88
CA LYS A 55 20.48 2.18 -2.24
C LYS A 55 19.11 2.84 -2.44
N TYR A 56 18.38 3.14 -1.37
CA TYR A 56 17.06 3.80 -1.40
C TYR A 56 17.13 5.28 -1.02
N ILE A 57 18.27 5.78 -0.59
CA ILE A 57 18.45 7.21 -0.28
C ILE A 57 18.68 7.95 -1.60
N ARG A 58 17.89 9.00 -1.84
CA ARG A 58 17.96 9.82 -3.06
C ARG A 58 18.15 11.29 -2.66
N PRO A 59 19.37 11.83 -2.70
CA PRO A 59 19.64 13.19 -2.24
C PRO A 59 18.67 14.21 -2.84
N VAL A 60 18.22 15.15 -2.02
CA VAL A 60 17.35 16.25 -2.44
C VAL A 60 18.21 17.51 -2.55
N ARG A 61 18.39 18.00 -3.77
CA ARG A 61 19.31 19.08 -4.12
C ARG A 61 18.63 19.99 -5.15
N GLU A 62 18.59 21.29 -4.90
CA GLU A 62 17.95 22.28 -5.81
C GLU A 62 18.64 22.28 -7.19
N GLU A 63 19.96 22.05 -7.23
CA GLU A 63 20.71 21.92 -8.47
C GLU A 63 20.36 20.68 -9.30
N SER A 64 19.62 19.72 -8.73
CA SER A 64 19.14 18.51 -9.43
C SER A 64 17.82 18.73 -10.17
N GLY A 65 17.27 19.95 -10.12
CA GLY A 65 16.02 20.34 -10.77
C GLY A 65 14.88 20.52 -9.77
N GLN A 66 13.65 20.39 -10.27
CA GLN A 66 12.45 20.67 -9.49
C GLN A 66 12.30 19.74 -8.28
N ILE A 67 11.87 20.31 -7.17
CA ILE A 67 11.57 19.60 -5.92
C ILE A 67 10.10 19.24 -5.92
N TYR A 68 9.83 17.94 -5.87
CA TYR A 68 8.46 17.40 -5.80
C TYR A 68 8.08 17.13 -4.36
N CYS A 69 6.88 17.57 -3.97
CA CYS A 69 6.28 17.30 -2.68
C CYS A 69 4.95 16.57 -2.85
N TYR A 70 4.78 15.49 -2.07
CA TYR A 70 3.56 14.72 -2.01
C TYR A 70 3.02 14.79 -0.59
N ARG A 71 1.81 15.33 -0.42
CA ARG A 71 1.12 15.32 0.87
C ARG A 71 0.35 14.01 1.02
N ILE A 72 0.95 13.11 1.80
CA ILE A 72 0.40 11.79 2.08
C ILE A 72 -0.41 11.85 3.38
N MET A 73 -1.58 11.21 3.38
CA MET A 73 -2.43 11.04 4.55
C MET A 73 -2.78 9.55 4.67
N PRO A 74 -2.98 9.04 5.90
CA PRO A 74 -3.51 7.70 6.07
C PRO A 74 -4.91 7.63 5.45
N GLY A 75 -5.16 6.56 4.69
CA GLY A 75 -6.45 6.24 4.11
C GLY A 75 -6.77 4.76 4.34
N GLY A 76 -8.06 4.43 4.38
CA GLY A 76 -8.48 3.03 4.37
C GLY A 76 -8.03 2.39 3.06
N TYR A 77 -7.22 1.34 3.16
CA TYR A 77 -6.69 0.62 2.01
C TYR A 77 -7.52 -0.65 1.73
N ASP A 78 -7.72 -1.47 2.76
CA ASP A 78 -8.23 -2.84 2.62
C ASP A 78 -8.87 -3.31 3.96
N THR A 79 -9.72 -4.33 3.90
CA THR A 79 -10.30 -5.03 5.06
C THR A 79 -9.77 -6.46 5.14
N LEU A 80 -9.00 -6.77 6.18
CA LEU A 80 -8.45 -8.13 6.37
C LEU A 80 -9.48 -9.20 6.73
N GLY A 81 -10.70 -8.82 7.11
CA GLY A 81 -11.74 -9.77 7.51
C GLY A 81 -12.44 -10.42 6.31
N GLY A 82 -13.72 -10.72 6.48
CA GLY A 82 -14.59 -11.17 5.41
C GLY A 82 -15.31 -12.49 5.71
N ILE A 83 -15.73 -13.15 4.64
CA ILE A 83 -16.40 -14.43 4.62
C ILE A 83 -15.38 -15.53 4.92
N ILE A 84 -15.73 -16.42 5.85
CA ILE A 84 -14.90 -17.58 6.15
C ILE A 84 -15.13 -18.64 5.08
N ILE A 85 -14.02 -19.11 4.52
CA ILE A 85 -13.96 -20.24 3.60
C ILE A 85 -13.09 -21.37 4.15
N ASP A 86 -13.34 -22.59 3.70
CA ASP A 86 -12.48 -23.76 3.89
C ASP A 86 -11.36 -23.86 2.82
N GLU A 87 -10.57 -24.93 2.88
CA GLU A 87 -9.47 -25.17 1.93
C GLU A 87 -9.89 -25.41 0.48
N ASN A 88 -11.19 -25.58 0.22
CA ASN A 88 -11.79 -25.76 -1.11
C ASN A 88 -12.59 -24.54 -1.55
N ALA A 89 -12.40 -23.40 -0.87
CA ALA A 89 -13.12 -22.16 -1.11
C ALA A 89 -14.64 -22.24 -0.89
N ASN A 90 -15.15 -23.26 -0.20
CA ASN A 90 -16.55 -23.29 0.22
C ASN A 90 -16.77 -22.24 1.32
N VAL A 91 -17.84 -21.46 1.21
CA VAL A 91 -18.28 -20.62 2.32
C VAL A 91 -18.78 -21.51 3.44
N VAL A 92 -18.38 -21.22 4.68
CA VAL A 92 -18.84 -21.96 5.86
C VAL A 92 -19.83 -21.15 6.70
N ASP A 93 -20.71 -21.87 7.40
CA ASP A 93 -21.62 -21.28 8.38
C ASP A 93 -20.95 -21.03 9.74
N GLU A 94 -21.75 -20.58 10.73
CA GLU A 94 -21.28 -20.31 12.10
C GLU A 94 -20.71 -21.54 12.84
N ASN A 95 -21.01 -22.75 12.37
CA ASN A 95 -20.51 -24.02 12.89
C ASN A 95 -19.32 -24.56 12.07
N ASN A 96 -18.80 -23.76 11.13
CA ASN A 96 -17.79 -24.14 10.15
C ASN A 96 -18.24 -25.28 9.21
N ILE A 97 -19.55 -25.40 8.94
CA ILE A 97 -20.09 -26.37 8.00
C ILE A 97 -20.17 -25.72 6.62
N PRO A 98 -19.60 -26.35 5.56
CA PRO A 98 -19.71 -25.84 4.19
C PRO A 98 -21.17 -25.68 3.75
N ILE A 99 -21.49 -24.50 3.22
CA ILE A 99 -22.77 -24.20 2.60
C ILE A 99 -22.73 -24.75 1.16
N GLU A 100 -23.57 -25.73 0.88
CA GLU A 100 -23.55 -26.46 -0.39
C GLU A 100 -23.74 -25.53 -1.60
N GLY A 101 -22.81 -25.60 -2.56
CA GLY A 101 -22.83 -24.82 -3.79
C GLY A 101 -22.44 -23.36 -3.64
N LEU A 102 -22.02 -22.91 -2.45
CA LEU A 102 -21.61 -21.53 -2.20
C LEU A 102 -20.09 -21.43 -2.03
N TYR A 103 -19.46 -20.68 -2.92
CA TYR A 103 -18.01 -20.44 -2.93
C TYR A 103 -17.71 -18.95 -2.86
N ALA A 104 -16.59 -18.59 -2.25
CA ALA A 104 -16.12 -17.21 -2.21
C ALA A 104 -14.64 -17.12 -2.56
N ALA A 105 -14.23 -15.97 -3.10
CA ALA A 105 -12.86 -15.71 -3.50
C ALA A 105 -12.57 -14.21 -3.45
N GLY A 106 -11.28 -13.89 -3.44
CA GLY A 106 -10.80 -12.52 -3.51
C GLY A 106 -10.70 -11.86 -2.14
N ASP A 107 -10.87 -10.54 -2.14
CA ASP A 107 -10.67 -9.72 -0.95
C ASP A 107 -11.62 -10.07 0.20
N MET A 108 -12.83 -10.54 -0.13
CA MET A 108 -13.81 -10.98 0.85
C MET A 108 -13.41 -12.26 1.59
N THR A 109 -12.34 -12.95 1.22
CA THR A 109 -11.87 -14.17 1.90
C THR A 109 -10.52 -14.00 2.60
N VAL A 110 -10.00 -12.76 2.68
CA VAL A 110 -8.67 -12.45 3.22
C VAL A 110 -8.51 -12.95 4.66
N GLY A 111 -9.58 -12.88 5.46
CA GLY A 111 -9.57 -13.36 6.84
C GLY A 111 -9.24 -14.85 6.96
N SER A 112 -9.75 -15.69 6.06
CA SER A 112 -9.41 -17.12 6.02
C SER A 112 -7.97 -17.40 5.56
N LEU A 113 -7.37 -16.48 4.79
CA LEU A 113 -6.04 -16.68 4.20
C LEU A 113 -4.90 -16.18 5.10
N TYR A 114 -5.11 -15.06 5.78
CA TYR A 114 -4.06 -14.34 6.50
C TYR A 114 -4.32 -14.19 8.00
N GLY A 115 -5.53 -14.51 8.47
CA GLY A 115 -5.93 -14.30 9.86
C GLY A 115 -5.85 -12.82 10.26
N ASP A 116 -5.42 -12.56 11.49
CA ASP A 116 -5.33 -11.19 12.05
C ASP A 116 -4.02 -10.46 11.70
N ALA A 117 -3.10 -11.10 10.99
CA ALA A 117 -1.83 -10.48 10.63
C ALA A 117 -2.02 -9.54 9.43
N PRO A 118 -1.36 -8.37 9.40
CA PRO A 118 -1.45 -7.46 8.26
C PRO A 118 -0.97 -8.18 6.99
N SER A 119 -1.85 -8.29 6.00
CA SER A 119 -1.43 -8.71 4.66
C SER A 119 -0.46 -7.67 4.12
N ASN A 120 0.68 -8.12 3.58
CA ASN A 120 1.55 -7.21 2.85
C ASN A 120 0.83 -6.63 1.62
N ALA A 121 1.27 -5.49 1.08
CA ALA A 121 0.60 -4.79 -0.02
C ALA A 121 0.39 -5.65 -1.30
N GLY A 122 1.12 -6.75 -1.45
CA GLY A 122 0.89 -7.72 -2.53
C GLY A 122 0.06 -8.93 -2.10
N GLY A 123 -0.07 -9.20 -0.81
CA GLY A 123 -0.66 -10.40 -0.24
C GLY A 123 -2.10 -10.57 -0.68
N THR A 124 -2.95 -9.56 -0.54
CA THR A 124 -4.35 -9.66 -0.95
C THR A 124 -4.52 -9.93 -2.44
N VAL A 125 -3.69 -9.34 -3.30
CA VAL A 125 -3.66 -9.63 -4.75
C VAL A 125 -3.18 -11.07 -5.03
N TYR A 126 -2.09 -11.49 -4.41
CA TYR A 126 -1.52 -12.84 -4.60
C TYR A 126 -2.38 -13.95 -3.99
N GLY A 127 -3.16 -13.67 -2.95
CA GLY A 127 -4.14 -14.60 -2.39
C GLY A 127 -5.42 -14.67 -3.24
N SER A 128 -5.86 -13.54 -3.79
CA SER A 128 -7.09 -13.44 -4.59
C SER A 128 -7.06 -14.25 -5.88
N MET A 129 -5.93 -14.25 -6.60
CA MET A 129 -5.82 -15.00 -7.86
C MET A 129 -5.95 -16.52 -7.70
N PRO A 130 -5.14 -17.22 -6.87
CA PRO A 130 -5.24 -18.66 -6.71
C PRO A 130 -6.57 -19.09 -6.08
N ILE A 131 -7.11 -18.32 -5.12
CA ILE A 131 -8.41 -18.66 -4.54
C ILE A 131 -9.55 -18.48 -5.54
N GLY A 132 -9.46 -17.49 -6.44
CA GLY A 132 -10.41 -17.34 -7.54
C GLY A 132 -10.40 -18.51 -8.50
N LEU A 133 -9.22 -19.04 -8.84
CA LEU A 133 -9.09 -20.25 -9.66
C LEU A 133 -9.68 -21.47 -8.94
N LEU A 134 -9.33 -21.66 -7.66
CA LEU A 134 -9.84 -22.76 -6.85
C LEU A 134 -11.37 -22.72 -6.72
N ALA A 135 -11.94 -21.57 -6.35
CA ALA A 135 -13.38 -21.39 -6.25
C ALA A 135 -14.09 -21.67 -7.58
N GLY A 136 -13.48 -21.26 -8.70
CA GLY A 136 -13.98 -21.55 -10.04
C GLY A 136 -13.97 -23.05 -10.36
N ASP A 137 -12.87 -23.74 -10.08
CA ASP A 137 -12.72 -25.17 -10.30
C ASP A 137 -13.70 -25.99 -9.44
N MET A 138 -13.86 -25.61 -8.16
CA MET A 138 -14.77 -26.29 -7.24
C MET A 138 -16.23 -26.04 -7.59
N ALA A 139 -16.61 -24.81 -7.93
CA ALA A 139 -17.96 -24.50 -8.42
C ALA A 139 -18.28 -25.27 -9.72
N ALA A 140 -17.32 -25.39 -10.62
CA ALA A 140 -17.49 -26.15 -11.86
C ALA A 140 -17.60 -27.67 -11.61
N ALA A 141 -16.84 -28.19 -10.65
CA ALA A 141 -16.91 -29.59 -10.23
C ALA A 141 -18.30 -29.91 -9.64
N TYR A 142 -18.79 -29.06 -8.75
CA TYR A 142 -20.11 -29.20 -8.12
C TYR A 142 -21.25 -29.33 -9.15
N VAL A 143 -21.31 -28.43 -10.13
CA VAL A 143 -22.36 -28.46 -11.16
C VAL A 143 -22.26 -29.70 -12.07
N LYS A 144 -21.07 -30.27 -12.25
CA LYS A 144 -20.85 -31.49 -13.02
C LYS A 144 -21.15 -32.78 -12.24
N GLY A 145 -21.57 -32.67 -10.98
CA GLY A 145 -21.81 -33.82 -10.09
C GLY A 145 -20.55 -34.36 -9.41
N GLY A 146 -19.46 -33.59 -9.43
CA GLY A 146 -18.33 -33.80 -8.52
C GLY A 146 -18.78 -33.47 -7.09
N LYS A 147 -18.56 -34.40 -6.17
CA LYS A 147 -18.68 -34.13 -4.72
C LYS A 147 -17.47 -33.36 -4.24
#